data_AF-A0A925NIH5-F1
#
_entry.id   AF-A0A925NIH5-F1
#
_cell.length_a   1.000
_cell.length_b   1.000
_cell.length_c   1.000
_cell.angle_alpha   90.00
_cell.angle_beta   90.00
_cell.angle_gamma   90.00
#
_symmetry.space_group_name_H-M   'P 1'
#
loop_
_entity.id
_entity.type
_entity.pdbx_description
1 polymer ?
#
loop_
_entity_poly.entity_id
_entity_poly.type
_entity_poly.pdbx_seq_one_letter_code
_entity_poly.pdbx_strand_id
1 'polypeptide(L)' 'KEELVKSRLNTYREQTEPLINYYGKKNLIKTVDGEGDQEKIFQNILASLKVTA' A
#
# COMPACT_ATOMS: atom_id res chain seq x y z
N LYS A 1 2.44 1.03 26.11
CA LYS A 1 3.13 1.70 24.97
C LYS A 1 2.19 1.80 23.75
N GLU A 2 0.98 2.32 23.95
CA GLU A 2 -0.03 2.54 22.89
C GLU A 2 0.20 3.87 22.17
N GLU A 3 0.63 4.88 22.92
CA GLU A 3 1.01 6.21 22.44
C GLU A 3 2.02 6.17 21.27
N LEU A 4 2.99 5.26 21.30
CA LEU A 4 3.99 5.11 20.23
C LEU A 4 3.37 4.58 18.93
N VAL A 5 2.41 3.67 19.03
CA VAL A 5 1.70 3.13 17.86
C VAL A 5 0.82 4.22 17.25
N LYS A 6 0.10 4.98 18.08
CA LYS A 6 -0.69 6.14 17.65
C LYS A 6 0.17 7.19 16.95
N SER A 7 1.32 7.55 17.54
CA SER A 7 2.26 8.52 16.95
C SER A 7 2.74 8.07 15.56
N ARG A 8 3.12 6.80 15.39
CA ARG A 8 3.53 6.24 14.08
C ARG A 8 2.40 6.30 13.04
N LEU A 9 1.17 5.94 13.44
CA LEU A 9 0.01 6.00 12.55
C LEU A 9 -0.31 7.44 12.15
N ASN A 10 -0.22 8.40 13.08
CA ASN A 10 -0.44 9.81 12.79
C ASN A 10 0.59 10.34 11.79
N THR A 11 1.88 10.06 12.00
CA THR A 11 2.95 10.44 11.06
C THR A 11 2.71 9.87 9.67
N TYR A 12 2.28 8.60 9.57
CA TYR A 12 1.95 7.98 8.28
C TYR A 12 0.80 8.73 7.57
N ARG A 13 -0.28 9.05 8.29
CA ARG A 13 -1.45 9.76 7.74
C ARG A 13 -1.10 11.19 7.29
N GLU A 14 -0.25 11.87 8.04
CA GLU A 14 0.13 13.27 7.74
C GLU A 14 1.14 13.38 6.60
N GLN A 15 2.10 12.44 6.51
CA GLN A 15 3.25 12.59 5.61
C GLN A 15 3.25 11.60 4.45
N THR A 16 2.80 10.36 4.67
CA THR A 16 2.91 9.27 3.69
C THR A 16 1.63 9.08 2.88
N GLU A 17 0.46 9.11 3.53
CA GLU A 17 -0.84 8.93 2.87
C GLU A 17 -1.11 9.95 1.74
N PRO A 18 -0.76 11.25 1.85
CA PRO A 18 -0.97 12.21 0.76
C PRO A 18 -0.19 11.86 -0.52
N LEU A 19 0.92 11.11 -0.40
CA LEU A 19 1.71 10.67 -1.55
C LEU A 19 0.92 9.69 -2.43
N ILE A 20 -0.02 8.93 -1.86
CA ILE A 20 -0.91 8.04 -2.63
C ILE A 20 -1.69 8.85 -3.67
N ASN A 21 -2.27 9.99 -3.27
CA ASN A 21 -2.99 10.87 -4.19
C ASN A 21 -2.03 11.48 -5.24
N TYR A 22 -0.83 11.92 -4.82
CA TYR A 22 0.15 12.50 -5.72
C TYR A 22 0.59 11.54 -6.84
N TYR A 23 0.93 10.30 -6.51
CA TYR A 23 1.32 9.28 -7.48
C TYR A 23 0.11 8.66 -8.21
N GLY A 24 -1.06 8.64 -7.57
CA GLY A 24 -2.32 8.21 -8.16
C GLY A 24 -2.69 9.06 -9.38
N LYS A 25 -2.54 10.39 -9.29
CA LYS A 25 -2.72 11.32 -10.43
C LYS A 25 -1.77 11.06 -11.60
N LYS A 26 -0.62 10.42 -11.35
CA LYS A 26 0.36 10.05 -12.37
C LYS A 26 0.12 8.64 -12.95
N ASN A 27 -0.95 7.95 -12.55
CA ASN A 27 -1.23 6.55 -12.90
C ASN A 27 -0.10 5.57 -12.53
N LEU A 28 0.71 5.91 -11.51
CA LEU A 28 1.84 5.08 -11.05
C LEU A 28 1.49 4.15 -9.88
N ILE A 29 0.36 4.38 -9.22
CA ILE A 29 -0.09 3.56 -8.09
C ILE A 29 -0.85 2.33 -8.60
N LYS A 30 -0.52 1.18 -8.03
CA LYS A 30 -1.28 -0.07 -8.14
C LYS A 30 -1.81 -0.42 -6.76
N THR A 31 -3.12 -0.61 -6.65
CA THR A 31 -3.76 -1.04 -5.40
C THR A 31 -3.90 -2.55 -5.42
N VAL A 32 -3.45 -3.20 -4.35
CA VAL A 32 -3.58 -4.65 -4.13
C VAL A 32 -4.25 -4.85 -2.78
N ASP A 33 -5.21 -5.77 -2.73
CA ASP A 33 -5.85 -6.18 -1.49
C ASP A 33 -4.86 -6.97 -0.62
N GLY A 34 -4.69 -6.52 0.62
CA GLY A 34 -3.77 -7.09 1.60
C GLY A 34 -4.44 -7.98 2.64
N GLU A 35 -5.74 -8.22 2.56
CA GLU A 35 -6.47 -9.10 3.46
C GLU A 35 -6.59 -10.52 2.91
N GLY A 36 -6.43 -11.52 3.78
CA GLY A 36 -6.63 -12.94 3.45
C GLY A 36 -5.33 -13.73 3.29
N ASP A 37 -5.35 -14.69 2.37
CA ASP A 37 -4.28 -15.66 2.17
C ASP A 37 -3.01 -15.05 1.53
N GLN A 38 -1.85 -15.37 2.10
CA GLN A 38 -0.57 -14.80 1.67
C GLN A 38 -0.21 -15.16 0.23
N GLU A 39 -0.48 -16.39 -0.22
CA GLU A 39 -0.19 -16.80 -1.60
C GLU A 39 -1.07 -16.03 -2.58
N LYS A 40 -2.35 -15.86 -2.23
CA LYS A 40 -3.29 -15.06 -3.03
C LYS A 40 -2.85 -13.59 -3.14
N ILE A 41 -2.43 -12.99 -2.03
CA ILE A 41 -1.92 -11.60 -2.02
C ILE A 41 -0.69 -11.49 -2.92
N PHE A 42 0.25 -12.44 -2.82
CA PHE A 42 1.45 -12.46 -3.65
C PHE A 42 1.13 -12.55 -5.15
N GLN A 43 0.20 -13.43 -5.55
CA GLN A 43 -0.24 -13.54 -6.94
C GLN A 43 -0.89 -12.24 -7.44
N ASN A 44 -1.68 -11.56 -6.61
CA ASN A 44 -2.27 -10.27 -6.94
C ASN A 44 -1.18 -9.20 -7.17
N ILE A 45 -0.10 -9.20 -6.37
CA ILE A 45 1.04 -8.29 -6.56
C ILE A 45 1.70 -8.54 -7.92
N LEU A 46 2.03 -9.80 -8.24
CA LEU A 46 2.65 -10.18 -9.51
C LEU A 46 1.78 -9.78 -10.72
N ALA A 47 0.48 -10.03 -10.64
CA ALA A 47 -0.48 -9.64 -11.67
C ALA A 47 -0.51 -8.11 -11.88
N SER A 48 -0.41 -7.31 -10.80
CA SER A 48 -0.40 -5.84 -10.90
C SER A 48 0.86 -5.29 -11.59
N LEU A 49 1.99 -5.99 -11.44
CA LEU A 49 3.28 -5.63 -12.02
C LEU A 49 3.42 -6.07 -13.48
N LYS A 50 2.43 -6.79 -14.03
CA LYS A 50 2.48 -7.39 -15.38
C LYS A 50 3.75 -8.22 -15.60
N VAL A 51 4.29 -8.84 -14.55
CA VAL A 51 5.40 -9.80 -14.71
C VAL A 51 4.77 -11.08 -15.25
N THR A 52 4.76 -11.21 -16.57
CA THR A 52 4.47 -12.48 -17.25
C THR A 52 5.74 -13.31 -17.16
N ALA A 53 5.68 -14.44 -16.46
CA ALA A 53 6.69 -15.49 -16.61
C ALA A 53 6.58 -16.11 -18.00
#